data_AF-A0A846QBY5-F1
#
_entry.id   AF-A0A846QBY5-F1
#
_cell.length_a   1.000
_cell.length_b   1.000
_cell.length_c   1.000
_cell.angle_alpha   90.00
_cell.angle_beta   90.00
_cell.angle_gamma   90.00
#
_symmetry.space_group_name_H-M   'P 1'
#
loop_
_entity.id
_entity.type
_entity.pdbx_description
1 polymer ?
#
loop_
_entity_poly.entity_id
_entity_poly.type
_entity_poly.pdbx_seq_one_letter_code
_entity_poly.pdbx_strand_id
1 'polypeptide(L)' 'GIKLAVATNMRSRNTKAFLSHFDMEKYFEKICTVSDVEKGKPHPDQVECILKDLNIKRKETLMVGDTKSDLYFARNSG' A
#
# COMPACT_ATOMS: atom_id res chain seq x y z
N GLY A 1 -14.63 9.18 -8.00
CA GLY A 1 -13.52 9.74 -7.20
C GLY A 1 -12.27 8.90 -7.41
N ILE A 2 -11.14 9.29 -6.83
CA ILE A 2 -9.89 8.50 -6.83
C ILE A 2 -9.91 7.61 -5.59
N LYS A 3 -9.65 6.31 -5.77
CA LYS A 3 -9.50 5.36 -4.65
C LYS A 3 -8.09 5.50 -4.08
N LEU A 4 -7.96 5.56 -2.76
CA LEU A 4 -6.66 5.62 -2.09
C LEU A 4 -6.41 4.35 -1.29
N ALA A 5 -5.14 3.90 -1.27
CA ALA A 5 -4.70 2.77 -0.49
C ALA A 5 -3.29 2.98 0.07
N VAL A 6 -2.95 2.27 1.14
CA VAL A 6 -1.62 2.27 1.76
C VAL A 6 -0.94 0.93 1.53
N ALA A 7 0.28 0.96 1.00
CA ALA A 7 1.21 -0.17 1.00
C ALA A 7 2.45 0.19 1.84
N THR A 8 2.75 -0.57 2.90
CA THR A 8 3.83 -0.24 3.84
C THR A 8 4.50 -1.47 4.48
N ASN A 9 5.82 -1.40 4.73
CA ASN A 9 6.53 -2.43 5.49
C ASN A 9 6.30 -2.35 7.01
N MET A 10 5.57 -1.35 7.49
CA MET A 10 5.14 -1.29 8.89
C MET A 10 4.06 -2.35 9.15
N ARG A 11 4.08 -2.98 10.34
CA ARG A 11 3.09 -4.00 10.74
C ARG A 11 1.71 -3.40 11.00
N SER A 12 0.64 -4.18 10.79
CA SER A 12 -0.76 -3.71 10.86
C SER A 12 -1.10 -2.94 12.13
N ARG A 13 -0.67 -3.42 13.31
CA ARG A 13 -0.95 -2.74 14.59
C ARG A 13 -0.40 -1.31 14.61
N ASN A 14 0.84 -1.12 14.17
CA ASN A 14 1.49 0.18 14.18
C ASN A 14 0.92 1.08 13.08
N THR A 15 0.64 0.53 11.90
CA THR A 15 0.01 1.27 10.79
C THR A 15 -1.37 1.80 11.19
N LYS A 16 -2.22 0.96 11.79
CA LYS A 16 -3.54 1.38 12.28
C LYS A 16 -3.44 2.44 13.37
N ALA A 17 -2.55 2.26 14.35
CA ALA A 17 -2.33 3.25 15.40
C ALA A 17 -1.90 4.61 14.83
N PHE A 18 -0.98 4.63 13.86
CA PHE A 18 -0.53 5.85 13.21
C PHE A 18 -1.65 6.54 12.43
N LEU A 19 -2.35 5.80 11.57
CA LEU A 19 -3.44 6.36 10.76
C LEU A 19 -4.61 6.86 11.62
N SER A 20 -4.94 6.15 12.69
CA SER A 20 -5.98 6.57 13.64
C SER A 20 -5.57 7.83 14.42
N HIS A 21 -4.33 7.91 14.88
CA HIS A 21 -3.81 9.08 15.60
C HIS A 21 -3.93 10.38 14.78
N PHE A 22 -3.73 10.32 13.46
CA PHE A 22 -3.85 11.45 12.56
C PHE A 22 -5.23 11.56 11.88
N ASP A 23 -6.22 10.73 12.26
CA ASP A 23 -7.55 10.68 11.64
C ASP A 23 -7.49 10.53 10.10
N MET A 24 -6.54 9.72 9.63
CA MET A 24 -6.27 9.48 8.22
C MET A 24 -6.87 8.17 7.69
N GLU A 25 -7.21 7.22 8.56
CA GLU A 25 -7.70 5.90 8.16
C GLU A 25 -8.92 5.99 7.23
N LYS A 26 -9.82 6.96 7.47
CA LYS A 26 -11.04 7.21 6.68
C LYS A 26 -10.81 7.54 5.19
N TYR A 27 -9.61 7.95 4.80
CA TYR A 27 -9.30 8.30 3.41
C TYR A 27 -8.91 7.08 2.57
N PHE A 28 -8.55 5.95 3.19
CA PHE A 28 -7.99 4.80 2.50
C PHE A 28 -8.99 3.64 2.46
N GLU A 29 -9.34 3.19 1.25
CA GLU A 29 -10.21 2.03 1.03
C GLU A 29 -9.52 0.72 1.42
N LYS A 30 -8.18 0.69 1.34
CA LYS A 30 -7.38 -0.47 1.70
C LYS A 30 -6.07 -0.06 2.35
N ILE A 31 -5.71 -0.77 3.42
CA ILE A 31 -4.40 -0.73 4.04
C ILE A 31 -3.81 -2.13 3.91
N CYS A 32 -2.71 -2.27 3.18
CA CYS A 32 -1.94 -3.49 3.04
C CYS A 32 -0.57 -3.30 3.68
N THR A 33 -0.27 -4.12 4.67
CA THR A 33 0.94 -4.07 5.47
C THR A 33 1.82 -5.29 5.23
N VAL A 34 3.05 -5.29 5.73
CA VAL A 34 3.91 -6.48 5.68
C VAL A 34 3.32 -7.70 6.38
N SER A 35 2.32 -7.51 7.25
CA SER A 35 1.66 -8.61 7.96
C SER A 35 0.56 -9.28 7.13
N ASP A 36 0.19 -8.70 5.98
CA ASP A 36 -0.90 -9.18 5.12
C ASP A 36 -0.38 -9.96 3.90
N VAL A 37 0.94 -10.02 3.70
CA VAL A 37 1.59 -10.62 2.53
C VAL A 37 2.80 -11.46 2.93
N GLU A 38 3.23 -12.34 2.03
CA GLU A 38 4.44 -13.14 2.24
C GLU A 38 5.71 -12.29 2.10
N LYS A 39 5.78 -11.42 1.07
CA LYS A 39 6.93 -10.55 0.83
C LYS A 39 6.52 -9.09 0.80
N GLY A 40 7.04 -8.31 1.76
CA GLY A 40 6.87 -6.85 1.79
C GLY A 40 7.70 -6.14 0.73
N LYS A 41 7.61 -4.79 0.68
CA LYS A 41 8.46 -3.96 -0.18
C LYS A 41 9.93 -4.39 -0.07
N PRO A 42 10.67 -4.49 -1.19
CA PRO A 42 10.31 -3.99 -2.52
C PRO A 42 9.61 -5.02 -3.43
N HIS A 43 9.10 -6.13 -2.89
CA HIS A 43 8.33 -7.11 -3.66
C HIS A 43 6.90 -6.62 -3.95
N PRO A 44 6.29 -7.01 -5.08
CA PRO A 44 5.02 -6.44 -5.54
C PRO A 44 3.78 -6.89 -4.74
N ASP A 45 3.91 -7.87 -3.84
CA ASP A 45 2.79 -8.57 -3.20
C ASP A 45 1.78 -7.63 -2.54
N GLN A 46 2.25 -6.53 -1.92
CA GLN A 46 1.37 -5.55 -1.30
C GLN A 46 0.54 -4.78 -2.33
N VAL A 47 1.12 -4.44 -3.49
CA VAL A 47 0.37 -3.81 -4.58
C VAL A 47 -0.60 -4.81 -5.19
N GLU A 48 -0.18 -6.06 -5.41
CA GLU A 48 -1.07 -7.11 -5.93
C GLU A 48 -2.26 -7.37 -5.01
N CYS A 49 -2.04 -7.40 -3.69
CA CYS A 49 -3.11 -7.49 -2.69
C CYS A 49 -4.10 -6.34 -2.84
N ILE A 50 -3.63 -5.10 -2.93
CA ILE A 50 -4.49 -3.91 -3.08
C ILE A 50 -5.29 -3.96 -4.39
N LEU A 51 -4.63 -4.23 -5.52
CA LEU A 51 -5.29 -4.26 -6.83
C LEU A 51 -6.36 -5.34 -6.91
N LYS A 52 -6.06 -6.54 -6.39
CA LYS A 52 -7.00 -7.65 -6.32
C LYS A 52 -8.20 -7.30 -5.44
N ASP A 53 -7.97 -6.79 -4.24
CA ASP A 53 -9.05 -6.51 -3.28
C ASP A 53 -9.95 -5.35 -3.74
N LEU A 54 -9.39 -4.34 -4.40
CA LEU A 54 -10.15 -3.19 -4.90
C LEU A 54 -10.69 -3.38 -6.33
N ASN A 55 -10.35 -4.50 -6.98
CA ASN A 55 -10.65 -4.82 -8.38
C ASN A 55 -10.24 -3.70 -9.35
N ILE A 56 -9.00 -3.21 -9.22
CA ILE A 56 -8.44 -2.10 -10.03
C ILE A 56 -7.36 -2.65 -10.95
N LYS A 57 -7.25 -2.08 -12.16
CA LYS A 57 -6.16 -2.42 -13.08
C LYS A 57 -4.89 -1.65 -12.72
N ARG A 58 -3.76 -2.35 -12.74
CA ARG A 58 -2.42 -1.76 -12.55
C ARG A 58 -2.19 -0.49 -13.38
N LYS A 59 -2.58 -0.50 -14.65
CA LYS A 59 -2.45 0.64 -15.58
C LYS A 59 -3.25 1.91 -15.21
N GLU A 60 -4.19 1.79 -14.28
CA GLU A 60 -5.04 2.88 -13.77
C GLU A 60 -4.58 3.34 -12.37
N THR A 61 -3.43 2.84 -11.91
CA THR A 61 -2.91 3.07 -10.55
C THR A 61 -1.61 3.87 -10.61
N LEU A 62 -1.43 4.79 -9.67
CA LEU A 62 -0.18 5.52 -9.47
C LEU A 62 0.33 5.22 -8.06
N MET A 63 1.61 4.90 -7.95
CA MET A 63 2.28 4.78 -6.66
C MET A 63 3.00 6.09 -6.31
N VAL A 64 2.86 6.53 -5.05
CA VAL A 64 3.54 7.70 -4.50
C VAL A 64 4.37 7.27 -3.29
N GLY A 65 5.62 7.73 -3.22
CA GLY A 65 6.55 7.50 -2.10
C GLY A 65 7.78 8.39 -2.21
N ASP A 66 8.49 8.57 -1.10
CA ASP A 66 9.58 9.54 -0.94
C ASP A 66 10.97 8.89 -0.87
N THR A 67 11.05 7.56 -0.68
CA THR A 67 12.31 6.87 -0.47
C THR A 67 12.80 6.12 -1.71
N LYS A 68 14.10 5.77 -1.74
CA LYS A 68 14.63 4.84 -2.76
C LYS A 68 13.93 3.48 -2.72
N SER A 69 13.52 3.02 -1.53
CA SER A 69 12.78 1.77 -1.38
C SER A 69 11.44 1.84 -2.12
N ASP A 70 10.76 2.98 -2.08
CA ASP A 70 9.52 3.20 -2.84
C ASP A 70 9.77 3.23 -4.35
N LEU A 71 10.88 3.81 -4.81
CA LEU A 71 11.24 3.78 -6.23
C LEU A 71 11.43 2.34 -6.73
N TYR A 72 12.16 1.50 -5.99
CA TYR A 72 12.35 0.09 -6.35
C TYR A 72 11.03 -0.68 -6.25
N PHE A 73 10.23 -0.41 -5.22
CA PHE A 73 8.94 -1.04 -5.03
C PHE A 73 7.97 -0.70 -6.17
N ALA A 74 7.93 0.55 -6.62
CA ALA A 74 7.15 0.97 -7.79
C ALA A 74 7.61 0.24 -9.06
N ARG A 75 8.92 0.25 -9.34
CA ARG A 75 9.50 -0.44 -10.51
C ARG A 75 9.20 -1.94 -10.52
N ASN A 76 9.34 -2.61 -9.38
CA ASN A 76 9.08 -4.04 -9.26
C ASN A 76 7.59 -4.38 -9.32
N SER A 77 6.73 -3.39 -9.11
CA SER A 77 5.27 -3.52 -9.18
C SER A 77 4.71 -3.20 -10.57
N GLY A 78 5.55 -2.94 -11.58
CA GLY A 78 5.13 -2.72 -12.98
C GLY A 78 4.90 -1.27 -13.34
#